data_AF-A0A3L7SFF6-F1
#
_entry.id   AF-A0A3L7SFF6-F1
#
_cell.length_a   1.000
_cell.length_b   1.000
_cell.length_c   1.000
_cell.angle_alpha   90.00
_cell.angle_beta   90.00
_cell.angle_gamma   90.00
#
_symmetry.space_group_name_H-M   'P 1'
#
loop_
_entity.id
_entity.type
_entity.pdbx_description
1 polymer ?
#
loop_
_entity_poly.entity_id
_entity_poly.type
_entity_poly.pdbx_seq_one_letter_code
_entity_poly.pdbx_strand_id
1 'polypeptide(L)'
;HKKGLPGTPDLVLAAHRKVIFVHGCFWHMHRCRYGKVTPATNTEFWQNKRGGNVTRDQRNRRQLKAAGWSVLVIWECWTRDIEGQLLPRLQRFLEQ
;
A
#
# COMPACT_ATOMS: atom_id res chain seq x y z
N HIS A 1 -1.11 -12.87 11.25
CA HIS A 1 -1.57 -12.72 9.85
C HIS A 1 -2.90 -13.46 9.68
N LYS A 2 -4.03 -12.78 9.44
CA LYS A 2 -5.33 -13.46 9.21
C LYS A 2 -5.33 -13.98 7.76
N LYS A 3 -5.18 -15.30 7.57
CA LYS A 3 -5.24 -15.92 6.23
C LYS A 3 -6.60 -15.61 5.59
N GLY A 4 -6.62 -15.15 4.33
CA GLY A 4 -7.84 -15.02 3.52
C GLY A 4 -8.34 -13.60 3.20
N LEU A 5 -7.64 -12.54 3.61
CA LEU A 5 -8.01 -11.18 3.18
C LEU A 5 -7.42 -10.82 1.81
N PRO A 6 -8.18 -10.14 0.92
CA PRO A 6 -7.67 -9.71 -0.38
C PRO A 6 -6.36 -8.93 -0.26
N GLY A 7 -5.34 -9.36 -1.01
CA GLY A 7 -4.04 -8.69 -1.05
C GLY A 7 -3.09 -9.00 0.11
N THR A 8 -3.50 -9.81 1.10
CA THR A 8 -2.65 -10.23 2.22
C THR A 8 -2.05 -9.02 2.97
N PRO A 9 -2.88 -8.24 3.68
CA PRO A 9 -2.41 -7.03 4.36
C PRO A 9 -1.32 -7.32 5.39
N ASP A 10 -0.30 -6.47 5.45
CA ASP A 10 0.84 -6.63 6.36
C ASP A 10 0.41 -6.58 7.83
N LEU A 11 -0.52 -5.67 8.15
CA LEU A 11 -1.10 -5.54 9.49
C LEU A 11 -2.63 -5.65 9.43
N VAL A 12 -3.19 -6.40 10.36
CA VAL A 12 -4.63 -6.63 10.48
C VAL A 12 -5.06 -6.36 11.92
N LEU A 13 -5.84 -5.29 12.11
CA LEU A 13 -6.47 -4.93 13.38
C LEU A 13 -7.92 -5.40 13.34
N ALA A 14 -8.11 -6.70 13.60
CA ALA A 14 -9.38 -7.38 13.37
C ALA A 14 -10.53 -6.79 14.21
N ALA A 15 -10.28 -6.42 15.47
CA ALA A 15 -11.27 -5.83 16.36
C ALA A 15 -11.86 -4.51 15.82
N HIS A 16 -11.06 -3.74 15.07
CA HIS A 16 -11.44 -2.43 14.53
C HIS A 16 -11.80 -2.48 13.04
N ARG A 17 -11.83 -3.67 12.42
CA ARG A 17 -11.98 -3.86 10.97
C ARG A 17 -11.05 -2.95 10.15
N LYS A 18 -9.80 -2.79 10.61
CA LYS A 18 -8.77 -1.99 9.95
C LYS A 18 -7.64 -2.87 9.44
N VAL A 19 -7.15 -2.56 8.25
CA VAL A 19 -5.97 -3.19 7.65
C VAL A 19 -5.00 -2.15 7.12
N ILE A 20 -3.72 -2.48 7.18
CA ILE A 20 -2.65 -1.61 6.71
C ILE A 20 -1.78 -2.40 5.75
N PHE A 21 -1.51 -1.80 4.58
CA PHE A 21 -0.51 -2.24 3.64
C PHE A 21 0.74 -1.36 3.74
N VAL A 22 1.92 -1.96 3.66
CA VAL A 22 3.20 -1.28 3.55
C VAL A 22 3.71 -1.47 2.13
N HIS A 23 3.60 -0.43 1.31
CA HIS A 23 3.97 -0.51 -0.10
C HIS A 23 5.36 0.06 -0.35
N GLY A 24 6.22 -0.76 -0.95
CA GLY A 24 7.46 -0.32 -1.57
C GLY A 24 7.18 0.70 -2.68
N CYS A 25 7.84 1.85 -2.65
CA CYS A 25 7.54 2.92 -3.59
C CYS A 25 7.77 2.52 -5.05
N PHE A 26 8.85 1.76 -5.29
CA PHE A 26 9.20 1.24 -6.62
C PHE A 26 8.15 0.27 -7.16
N TRP A 27 7.75 -0.72 -6.35
CA TRP A 27 6.90 -1.84 -6.78
C TRP A 27 5.47 -1.45 -7.10
N HIS A 28 4.95 -0.45 -6.37
CA HIS A 28 3.55 0.00 -6.48
C HIS A 28 3.45 1.41 -7.10
N MET A 29 4.52 1.88 -7.76
CA MET A 29 4.55 3.13 -8.55
C MET A 29 4.11 4.38 -7.76
N HIS A 30 4.68 4.58 -6.56
CA HIS A 30 4.42 5.79 -5.79
C HIS A 30 4.86 7.05 -6.55
N ARG A 31 4.21 8.19 -6.28
CA ARG A 31 4.53 9.47 -6.94
C ARG A 31 5.84 10.11 -6.46
N CYS A 32 6.51 9.54 -5.47
CA CYS A 32 7.79 10.02 -4.98
C CYS A 32 8.95 9.66 -5.93
N ARG A 33 10.14 10.21 -5.66
CA ARG A 33 11.35 9.96 -6.48
C ARG A 33 11.69 8.48 -6.64
N TYR A 34 11.41 7.66 -5.62
CA TYR A 34 11.71 6.22 -5.64
C TYR A 34 10.71 5.41 -6.48
N GLY A 35 9.45 5.85 -6.56
CA GLY A 35 8.43 5.15 -7.35
C GLY A 35 8.42 5.53 -8.82
N LYS A 36 8.92 6.73 -9.15
CA LYS A 36 9.09 7.22 -10.53
C LYS A 36 10.33 6.67 -11.25
N VAL A 37 11.16 5.88 -10.56
CA VAL A 37 12.34 5.26 -11.17
C VAL A 37 11.90 4.38 -12.34
N THR A 38 12.54 4.55 -13.49
CA THR A 38 12.36 3.71 -14.68
C THR A 38 13.63 2.90 -14.87
N PRO A 39 13.57 1.56 -14.74
CA PRO A 39 14.73 0.72 -15.01
C PRO A 39 15.20 0.88 -16.46
N ALA A 40 16.51 1.08 -16.63
CA ALA A 40 17.14 1.27 -17.94
C ALA A 40 17.16 -0.02 -18.78
N THR A 41 17.06 -1.18 -18.13
CA THR A 41 17.01 -2.49 -18.78
C THR A 41 15.62 -3.11 -18.62
N ASN A 42 15.15 -3.81 -19.67
CA ASN A 42 13.87 -4.52 -19.68
C ASN A 42 12.65 -3.64 -19.32
N THR A 43 12.64 -2.41 -19.84
CA THR A 43 11.70 -1.36 -19.44
C THR A 43 10.24 -1.76 -19.63
N GLU A 44 9.90 -2.40 -20.75
CA GLU A 44 8.52 -2.87 -21.02
C GLU A 44 8.05 -3.89 -19.98
N PHE A 45 8.88 -4.90 -19.67
CA PHE A 45 8.57 -5.88 -18.62
C PHE A 45 8.33 -5.19 -17.28
N TRP A 46 9.18 -4.24 -16.88
CA TRP A 46 9.03 -3.54 -15.61
C TRP A 46 7.80 -2.64 -15.58
N GLN A 47 7.47 -1.98 -16.69
CA GLN A 47 6.24 -1.18 -16.80
C GLN A 47 5.01 -2.08 -16.65
N ASN A 48 4.95 -3.18 -17.40
CA ASN A 48 3.84 -4.12 -17.34
C ASN A 48 3.70 -4.79 -15.97
N LYS A 49 4.81 -5.23 -15.37
CA LYS A 49 4.82 -5.86 -14.04
C LYS A 49 4.32 -4.92 -12.95
N ARG A 50 4.84 -3.68 -12.93
CA ARG A 50 4.44 -2.69 -11.94
C ARG A 50 3.02 -2.19 -12.16
N GLY A 51 2.60 -2.01 -13.41
CA GLY A 51 1.22 -1.69 -13.76
C GLY A 51 0.25 -2.78 -13.29
N GLY A 52 0.60 -4.06 -13.46
CA GLY A 52 -0.15 -5.19 -12.93
C GLY A 52 -0.27 -5.18 -11.40
N ASN A 53 0.78 -4.79 -10.69
CA ASN A 53 0.72 -4.61 -9.23
C ASN A 53 -0.27 -3.52 -8.85
N VAL A 54 -0.18 -2.34 -9.47
CA VAL A 54 -1.10 -1.22 -9.18
C VAL A 54 -2.56 -1.61 -9.41
N THR A 55 -2.85 -2.30 -10.52
CA THR A 55 -4.21 -2.81 -10.81
C THR A 55 -4.67 -3.81 -9.75
N ARG A 56 -3.80 -4.73 -9.34
CA ARG A 56 -4.09 -5.71 -8.27
C ARG A 56 -4.35 -5.02 -6.94
N ASP A 57 -3.56 -4.03 -6.56
CA ASP A 57 -3.75 -3.27 -5.32
C ASP A 57 -5.10 -2.55 -5.32
N GLN A 58 -5.46 -1.92 -6.44
CA GLN A 58 -6.76 -1.26 -6.57
C GLN A 58 -7.92 -2.26 -6.38
N ARG A 59 -7.84 -3.44 -7.01
CA ARG A 59 -8.83 -4.50 -6.85
C ARG A 59 -8.93 -4.96 -5.39
N ASN A 60 -7.81 -5.25 -4.75
CA ASN A 60 -7.77 -5.74 -3.36
C ASN A 60 -8.36 -4.70 -2.40
N ARG A 61 -7.97 -3.43 -2.53
CA ARG A 61 -8.53 -2.35 -1.70
C ARG A 61 -10.03 -2.17 -1.90
N ARG A 62 -10.53 -2.31 -3.13
CA ARG A 62 -11.99 -2.26 -3.41
C ARG A 62 -12.72 -3.41 -2.74
N GLN A 63 -12.19 -4.64 -2.86
CA GLN A 63 -12.79 -5.81 -2.22
C GLN A 63 -12.80 -5.71 -0.69
N LEU A 64 -11.71 -5.24 -0.08
CA LEU A 64 -11.64 -5.00 1.36
C LEU A 64 -12.67 -3.95 1.81
N LYS A 65 -12.74 -2.81 1.12
CA LYS A 65 -13.72 -1.76 1.43
C LYS A 65 -15.16 -2.25 1.28
N ALA A 66 -15.47 -2.97 0.20
CA ALA A 66 -16.78 -3.57 -0.02
C ALA A 66 -17.13 -4.59 1.07
N ALA A 67 -16.14 -5.35 1.54
CA ALA A 67 -16.26 -6.22 2.69
C ALA A 67 -16.22 -5.47 4.03
N GLY A 68 -16.42 -4.14 4.07
CA GLY A 68 -16.51 -3.34 5.29
C GLY A 68 -15.21 -3.16 6.06
N TRP A 69 -14.05 -3.25 5.40
CA TRP A 69 -12.75 -2.96 6.02
C TRP A 69 -12.28 -1.55 5.70
N SER A 70 -11.78 -0.88 6.73
CA SER A 70 -11.00 0.35 6.59
C SER A 70 -9.57 0.00 6.17
N VAL A 71 -9.05 0.68 5.15
CA VAL A 71 -7.74 0.36 4.54
C VAL A 71 -6.84 1.57 4.54
N LEU A 72 -5.64 1.43 5.12
CA LEU A 72 -4.54 2.39 5.00
C LEU A 72 -3.43 1.80 4.14
N VAL A 73 -2.82 2.61 3.29
CA VAL A 73 -1.56 2.28 2.62
C VAL A 73 -0.50 3.23 3.16
N ILE A 74 0.54 2.66 3.76
CA ILE A 74 1.75 3.35 4.18
C ILE A 74 2.80 3.12 3.09
N TRP A 75 3.39 4.20 2.60
CA TRP A 75 4.46 4.12 1.62
C TRP A 75 5.83 4.04 2.28
N GLU A 76 6.71 3.24 1.72
CA GLU A 76 8.10 3.08 2.17
C GLU A 76 8.80 4.44 2.35
N CYS A 77 8.61 5.42 1.46
CA CYS A 77 9.27 6.71 1.63
C CYS A 77 8.80 7.51 2.84
N TRP A 78 7.62 7.22 3.40
CA TRP A 78 7.15 7.86 4.63
C TRP A 78 7.86 7.33 5.88
N THR A 79 8.43 6.13 5.84
CA THR A 79 9.21 5.62 6.97
C THR A 79 10.53 6.37 7.15
N ARG A 80 10.92 7.19 6.16
CA ARG A 80 12.07 8.09 6.21
C ARG A 80 11.76 9.45 6.85
N ASP A 81 10.48 9.76 7.06
CA ASP A 81 10.00 10.97 7.74
C ASP A 81 8.84 10.58 8.67
N ILE A 82 9.21 10.07 9.84
CA ILE A 82 8.26 9.46 10.78
C ILE A 82 7.29 10.53 11.31
N GLU A 83 7.82 11.64 11.79
CA GLU A 83 7.03 12.73 12.39
C GLU A 83 6.19 13.48 11.36
N GLY A 84 6.77 13.82 10.20
CA GLY A 84 6.11 14.63 9.18
C GLY A 84 5.17 13.86 8.26
N GLN A 85 5.42 12.57 8.03
CA GLN A 85 4.61 11.76 7.11
C GLN A 85 3.87 10.60 7.77
N LEU A 86 4.57 9.76 8.53
CA LEU A 86 4.03 8.48 8.98
C LEU A 86 3.02 8.64 10.12
N LEU A 87 3.44 9.26 11.22
CA LEU A 87 2.65 9.34 12.46
C LEU A 87 1.30 10.02 12.27
N PRO A 88 1.19 11.20 11.64
CA PRO A 88 -0.11 11.88 11.50
C PRO A 88 -1.12 11.06 10.69
N ARG A 89 -0.64 10.26 9.72
CA ARG A 89 -1.51 9.39 8.90
C ARG A 89 -1.93 8.15 9.67
N LEU A 90 -1.02 7.57 10.44
CA LEU A 90 -1.31 6.39 11.25
C LEU A 90 -2.27 6.73 12.38
N GLN A 91 -2.00 7.79 13.16
CA GLN A 91 -2.86 8.26 14.25
C GLN A 91 -4.30 8.52 13.77
N ARG A 92 -4.45 9.35 12.74
CA ARG A 92 -5.76 9.64 12.13
C ARG A 92 -6.48 8.37 11.66
N PHE A 93 -5.76 7.38 11.14
CA PHE A 93 -6.38 6.14 10.71
C PHE A 93 -6.82 5.26 11.87
N LEU A 94 -6.10 5.27 12.99
CA LEU A 94 -6.42 4.46 14.17
C LEU A 94 -7.54 5.08 15.01
N GLU A 95 -7.64 6.40 15.06
CA GLU A 95 -8.62 7.15 15.84
C GLU A 95 -10.02 7.24 15.19
N GLN A 96 -10.11 7.02 13.88
CA GLN A 96 -11.38 6.91 13.13
C GLN A 96 -12.10 5.59 13.41
#